data_AF-A0A1F8M1N2-F1
#
_entry.id   AF-A0A1F8M1N2-F1
#
_cell.length_a   1.000
_cell.length_b   1.000
_cell.length_c   1.000
_cell.angle_alpha   90.00
_cell.angle_beta   90.00
_cell.angle_gamma   90.00
#
_symmetry.space_group_name_H-M   'P 1'
#
loop_
_entity.id
_entity.type
_entity.pdbx_description
1 polymer ?
#
loop_
_entity_poly.entity_id
_entity_poly.type
_entity_poly.pdbx_seq_one_letter_code
_entity_poly.pdbx_strand_id
1 'polypeptide(L)' 'MIGWIQYLVYISSFFFPPIGFVTFWVFSGRDEELSAIGKWSVLAAFIGVVVWCIIAGFGMMPHRFLWPGMGMWR' A
#
# COMPACT_ATOMS: atom_id res chain seq x y z
N MET A 1 24.30 -9.18 2.31
CA MET A 1 23.50 -8.48 3.35
C MET A 1 22.52 -7.47 2.77
N ILE A 2 22.84 -6.79 1.65
CA ILE A 2 21.97 -5.80 0.98
C ILE A 2 20.58 -6.35 0.54
N GLY A 3 20.50 -7.62 0.14
CA GLY A 3 19.22 -8.22 -0.32
C GLY A 3 18.12 -8.27 0.75
N TRP A 4 18.45 -8.57 2.02
CA TRP A 4 17.44 -8.65 3.09
C TRP A 4 16.79 -7.29 3.39
N ILE A 5 17.56 -6.21 3.26
CA ILE A 5 17.09 -4.85 3.47
C ILE A 5 16.10 -4.46 2.35
N GLN A 6 16.37 -4.85 1.10
CA GLN A 6 15.45 -4.63 -0.02
C GLN A 6 14.09 -5.30 0.22
N TYR A 7 14.09 -6.55 0.70
CA TYR A 7 12.84 -7.24 1.06
C TYR A 7 12.08 -6.53 2.17
N LEU A 8 12.75 -6.08 3.23
CA LEU A 8 12.12 -5.30 4.30
C LEU A 8 11.50 -4.00 3.78
N VAL A 9 12.18 -3.32 2.87
CA VAL A 9 11.69 -2.08 2.25
C VAL A 9 10.46 -2.36 1.39
N TYR A 10 10.40 -3.48 0.64
CA TYR A 10 9.22 -3.84 -0.13
C TYR A 10 8.02 -4.20 0.76
N ILE A 11 8.24 -5.00 1.80
CA ILE A 11 7.19 -5.38 2.75
C ILE A 11 6.64 -4.15 3.47
N SER A 12 7.52 -3.29 3.98
CA SER A 12 7.10 -2.05 4.64
C SER A 12 6.38 -1.09 3.70
N SER A 13 6.78 -1.00 2.42
CA SER A 13 6.10 -0.19 1.42
C SER A 13 4.67 -0.67 1.16
N PHE A 14 4.42 -1.98 1.19
CA PHE A 14 3.07 -2.55 1.05
C PHE A 14 2.14 -2.15 2.22
N PHE A 15 2.62 -2.20 3.46
CA PHE A 15 1.81 -1.85 4.63
C PHE A 15 1.71 -0.33 4.88
N PHE A 16 2.74 0.41 4.49
CA PHE A 16 2.83 1.87 4.65
C PHE A 16 3.16 2.52 3.30
N PRO A 17 2.13 2.81 2.49
CA PRO A 17 2.31 3.38 1.15
C PRO A 17 3.19 4.64 1.07
N PRO A 18 3.18 5.56 2.06
CA PRO A 18 4.09 6.70 2.07
C PRO A 18 5.58 6.29 2.05
N ILE A 19 5.94 5.17 2.69
CA ILE A 19 7.32 4.68 2.72
C ILE A 19 7.77 4.29 1.31
N GLY A 20 6.91 3.62 0.53
CA GLY A 20 7.24 3.27 -0.86
C GLY A 20 7.49 4.50 -1.73
N PHE A 21 6.68 5.54 -1.57
CA PHE A 21 6.84 6.82 -2.28
C PHE A 21 8.13 7.55 -1.90
N VAL A 22 8.46 7.62 -0.60
CA VAL A 22 9.71 8.24 -0.13
C VAL A 22 10.91 7.46 -0.65
N THR A 23 10.84 6.13 -0.62
CA THR A 23 11.89 5.25 -1.14
C THR A 23 12.12 5.50 -2.63
N PHE A 24 11.06 5.55 -3.44
CA PHE A 24 11.16 5.93 -4.84
C PHE A 24 11.76 7.31 -5.05
N TRP A 25 11.31 8.31 -4.29
CA TRP A 25 11.83 9.67 -4.41
C TRP A 25 13.33 9.76 -4.09
N VAL A 26 13.78 9.06 -3.05
CA VAL A 26 15.19 9.05 -2.60
C VAL A 26 16.09 8.32 -3.60
N PHE A 27 15.61 7.24 -4.21
CA PHE A 27 16.41 6.42 -5.14
C PHE A 27 16.17 6.75 -6.62
N SER A 28 15.23 7.64 -6.92
CA SER A 28 14.98 8.18 -8.26
C SER A 28 16.22 8.93 -8.76
N GLY A 29 16.75 8.54 -9.92
CA GLY A 29 17.91 9.17 -10.54
C GLY A 29 19.27 8.71 -10.00
N ARG A 30 19.32 7.70 -9.13
CA ARG A 30 20.55 6.99 -8.74
C ARG A 30 20.86 5.87 -9.75
N ASP A 31 21.93 5.12 -9.50
CA ASP A 31 22.32 3.94 -10.29
C ASP A 31 21.14 3.03 -10.62
N GLU A 32 21.25 2.32 -11.74
CA GLU A 32 20.18 1.49 -12.32
C GLU A 32 19.60 0.48 -11.31
N GLU A 33 20.46 -0.10 -10.47
CA GLU A 33 20.09 -1.03 -9.40
C GLU A 33 19.27 -0.38 -8.28
N LEU A 34 19.63 0.84 -7.86
CA LEU A 34 18.90 1.59 -6.83
C LEU A 34 17.58 2.13 -7.37
N SER A 35 17.57 2.58 -8.63
CA SER A 35 16.36 3.01 -9.33
C SER A 35 15.33 1.88 -9.45
N ALA A 36 15.78 0.64 -9.66
CA ALA A 36 14.91 -0.53 -9.64
C ALA A 36 14.23 -0.70 -8.28
N ILE A 37 14.96 -0.59 -7.17
CA ILE A 37 14.39 -0.69 -5.81
C ILE A 37 13.30 0.36 -5.62
N GLY A 38 13.56 1.61 -6.00
CA GLY A 38 12.56 2.67 -5.91
C GLY A 38 11.27 2.34 -6.66
N LYS A 39 11.38 1.86 -7.91
CA LYS A 39 10.21 1.49 -8.73
C LYS A 39 9.40 0.35 -8.11
N TRP A 40 10.08 -0.69 -7.64
CA TRP A 40 9.45 -1.84 -6.99
C TRP A 40 8.77 -1.46 -5.66
N SER A 41 9.37 -0.54 -4.89
CA SER A 41 8.78 -0.01 -3.66
C SER A 41 7.50 0.79 -3.90
N VAL A 42 7.47 1.66 -4.92
CA VAL A 42 6.22 2.37 -5.29
C VAL A 42 5.15 1.41 -5.81
N LEU A 43 5.53 0.41 -6.60
CA LEU A 43 4.58 -0.60 -7.05
C LEU A 43 3.99 -1.38 -5.86
N ALA A 44 4.82 -1.80 -4.90
CA ALA A 44 4.37 -2.48 -3.68
C ALA A 44 3.42 -1.59 -2.86
N ALA A 45 3.74 -0.30 -2.71
CA ALA A 45 2.87 0.67 -2.05
C ALA A 45 1.54 0.85 -2.76
N PHE A 46 1.53 0.92 -4.10
CA PHE A 46 0.30 1.02 -4.88
C PHE A 46 -0.60 -0.20 -4.69
N ILE A 47 -0.02 -1.41 -4.75
CA ILE A 47 -0.76 -2.66 -4.49
C ILE A 47 -1.32 -2.65 -3.05
N GLY A 48 -0.52 -2.22 -2.08
CA GLY A 48 -0.94 -2.07 -0.69
C GLY A 48 -2.16 -1.16 -0.54
N VAL A 49 -2.16 0.01 -1.16
CA VAL A 49 -3.32 0.93 -1.19
C VAL A 49 -4.54 0.27 -1.82
N VAL A 50 -4.38 -0.39 -2.97
CA VAL A 50 -5.49 -1.07 -3.65
C VAL A 50 -6.10 -2.14 -2.76
N VAL A 51 -5.27 -2.98 -2.12
CA VAL A 51 -5.74 -3.99 -1.17
C VAL A 51 -6.46 -3.34 0.01
N TRP A 52 -5.93 -2.23 0.54
CA TRP A 52 -6.57 -1.48 1.62
C TRP A 52 -7.93 -0.91 1.20
N CYS A 53 -8.05 -0.36 -0.01
CA CYS A 53 -9.31 0.12 -0.58
C CYS A 53 -10.33 -1.00 -0.78
N ILE A 54 -9.88 -2.19 -1.22
CA ILE A 54 -10.72 -3.38 -1.33
C ILE A 54 -11.20 -3.78 0.06
N ILE A 55 -10.30 -3.95 1.04
CA ILE A 55 -10.67 -4.32 2.41
C ILE A 55 -11.60 -3.29 3.03
N ALA A 56 -11.35 -1.99 2.86
CA ALA A 56 -12.21 -0.93 3.35
C ALA A 56 -13.59 -0.95 2.66
N GLY A 57 -13.63 -1.14 1.34
CA GLY A 57 -14.86 -1.25 0.57
C GLY A 57 -15.70 -2.46 0.96
N PHE A 58 -15.08 -3.65 1.04
CA PHE A 58 -15.71 -4.88 1.48
C PHE A 58 -16.02 -4.87 2.98
N GLY A 59 -15.22 -4.22 3.82
CA GLY A 59 -15.45 -4.07 5.26
C GLY A 59 -16.59 -3.10 5.58
N MET A 60 -16.91 -2.17 4.68
CA MET A 60 -18.12 -1.35 4.75
C MET A 60 -19.38 -2.09 4.24
N MET A 61 -19.23 -3.15 3.43
CA MET A 61 -20.37 -3.93 2.92
C MET A 61 -21.15 -4.72 4.00
N PRO A 62 -20.56 -5.37 5.03
CA PRO A 62 -21.35 -6.10 6.02
C PRO A 62 -22.28 -5.19 6.83
N HIS A 63 -21.93 -3.91 7.06
CA HIS A 63 -22.81 -2.99 7.80
C HIS A 63 -24.09 -2.63 7.04
N ARG A 64 -24.03 -2.52 5.70
CA ARG A 64 -25.22 -2.22 4.89
C ARG A 64 -26.03 -3.46 4.52
N PHE A 65 -25.40 -4.63 4.42
CA PHE A 65 -26.11 -5.87 4.07
C PHE A 65 -26.73 -6.57 5.29
N LEU A 66 -26.10 -6.50 6.47
CA LEU A 66 -26.63 -7.12 7.70
C LEU A 66 -27.56 -6.20 8.50
N TRP A 67 -27.68 -4.91 8.16
CA TRP A 67 -28.54 -3.98 8.89
C TRP A 67 -29.34 -3.02 7.98
N PRO A 68 -30.31 -3.53 7.18
CA PRO A 68 -31.10 -2.72 6.25
C PRO A 68 -32.14 -1.79 6.91
N GLY A 69 -31.99 -1.40 8.19
CA GLY A 69 -33.06 -0.83 9.00
C GLY A 69 -32.74 0.37 9.91
N MET A 70 -31.49 0.83 10.03
CA MET A 70 -31.12 1.95 10.91
C MET A 70 -31.02 3.32 10.20
N GLY A 71 -31.73 3.48 9.09
CA GLY A 71 -31.86 4.77 8.38
C GLY A 71 -33.16 5.54 8.65
N MET A 72 -34.11 4.97 9.41
CA MET A 72 -35.47 5.52 9.57
C MET A 72 -35.74 6.13 10.96
N TRP A 73 -34.71 6.58 11.67
CA TRP A 73 -34.87 7.36 12.92
C TRP A 73 -34.03 8.64 12.85
N ARG A 74 -34.42 9.53 11.93
CA ARG A 74 -34.20 10.97 12.04
C ARG A 74 -35.54 11.67 11.87
#